data_AF-A0A7S2ZLU6-F1
#
_entry.id   AF-A0A7S2ZLU6-F1
#
_cell.length_a   1.000
_cell.length_b   1.000
_cell.length_c   1.000
_cell.angle_alpha   90.00
_cell.angle_beta   90.00
_cell.angle_gamma   90.00
#
_symmetry.space_group_name_H-M   'P 1'
#
loop_
_entity.id
_entity.type
_entity.pdbx_description
1 polymer ?
#
loop_
_entity_poly.entity_id
_entity_poly.type
_entity_poly.pdbx_seq_one_letter_code
_entity_poly.pdbx_strand_id
1 'polypeptide(L)'
;MAFVGVAGGLSCRGVALPSRCSNVRRARTGRTAVQMVSINPDAGYNSDPVLSWAPTVQEFMNKDHKHDLVQYFIQLGTTNNVKDPEIINDIALTGVDKNGLQIDVVLCEESDGACVCLQDFIPWADSRMCKTIDDICGSLSKMSRQCGLSSEF
;
A
#
# COMPACT_ATOMS: atom_id res chain seq x y z
N MET A 1 6.65 -55.13 -3.54
CA MET A 1 7.55 -53.99 -3.20
C MET A 1 7.17 -52.84 -4.12
N ALA A 2 6.54 -51.81 -3.59
CA ALA A 2 6.11 -50.63 -4.34
C ALA A 2 6.78 -49.39 -3.70
N PHE A 3 7.34 -48.54 -4.55
CA PHE A 3 8.10 -47.35 -4.20
C PHE A 3 7.27 -46.07 -4.47
N VAL A 4 7.61 -45.04 -3.68
CA VAL A 4 7.37 -43.60 -3.84
C VAL A 4 5.95 -43.07 -3.61
N GLY A 5 5.72 -42.57 -2.40
CA GLY A 5 4.67 -41.59 -2.09
C GLY A 5 5.14 -40.17 -2.44
N VAL A 6 4.33 -39.48 -3.23
CA VAL A 6 4.56 -38.14 -3.79
C VAL A 6 4.43 -37.07 -2.72
N ALA A 7 5.36 -36.12 -2.74
CA ALA A 7 5.39 -34.93 -1.91
C ALA A 7 4.15 -34.04 -2.15
N GLY A 8 3.37 -33.83 -1.10
CA GLY A 8 2.39 -32.76 -1.00
C GLY A 8 3.07 -31.51 -0.43
N GLY A 9 3.53 -30.62 -1.31
CA GLY A 9 3.97 -29.28 -0.95
C GLY A 9 3.07 -28.27 -1.63
N LEU A 10 2.04 -27.79 -0.92
CA LEU A 10 1.24 -26.65 -1.39
C LEU A 10 2.17 -25.44 -1.53
N SER A 11 2.37 -25.02 -2.78
CA SER A 11 3.06 -23.79 -3.14
C SER A 11 2.22 -22.61 -2.65
N CYS A 12 2.66 -21.95 -1.57
CA CYS A 12 2.20 -20.63 -1.20
C CYS A 12 2.68 -19.62 -2.25
N ARG A 13 2.00 -19.58 -3.39
CA ARG A 13 2.08 -18.43 -4.29
C ARG A 13 1.34 -17.29 -3.63
N GLY A 14 2.09 -16.39 -2.99
CA GLY A 14 1.60 -15.06 -2.71
C GLY A 14 1.04 -14.47 -4.00
N VAL A 15 -0.27 -14.27 -4.04
CA VAL A 15 -0.93 -13.58 -5.13
C VAL A 15 -0.51 -12.12 -5.00
N ALA A 16 0.57 -11.74 -5.66
CA ALA A 16 0.84 -10.35 -5.93
C ALA A 16 -0.32 -9.87 -6.80
N LEU A 17 -1.26 -9.13 -6.19
CA LEU A 17 -2.25 -8.39 -6.94
C LEU A 17 -1.50 -7.53 -7.96
N PRO A 18 -1.88 -7.56 -9.25
CA PRO A 18 -1.21 -6.76 -10.25
C PRO A 18 -1.34 -5.29 -9.85
N SER A 19 -0.22 -4.65 -9.52
CA SER A 19 -0.17 -3.22 -9.24
C SER A 19 -0.65 -2.48 -10.48
N ARG A 20 -1.54 -1.49 -10.32
CA ARG A 20 -2.08 -0.71 -11.46
C ARG A 20 -0.98 0.01 -12.23
N CYS A 21 0.17 0.25 -11.59
CA CYS A 21 1.39 0.73 -12.22
C CYS A 21 2.02 -0.20 -13.27
N SER A 22 1.54 -1.44 -13.46
CA SER A 22 2.20 -2.42 -14.34
C SER A 22 2.29 -1.98 -15.81
N ASN A 23 1.44 -1.05 -16.26
CA ASN A 23 1.40 -0.56 -17.65
C ASN A 23 1.76 0.93 -17.82
N VAL A 24 2.09 1.64 -16.74
CA VAL A 24 2.41 3.09 -16.76
C VAL A 24 3.92 3.26 -16.55
N ARG A 25 4.54 4.22 -17.26
CA ARG A 25 5.99 4.48 -17.11
C ARG A 25 6.26 4.86 -15.65
N ARG A 26 6.97 3.98 -14.93
CA ARG A 26 7.41 4.23 -13.55
C ARG A 26 8.40 5.40 -13.56
N ALA A 27 8.11 6.46 -12.81
CA ALA A 27 9.07 7.54 -12.63
C ALA A 27 10.30 6.97 -11.88
N ARG A 28 11.43 6.82 -12.58
CA ARG A 28 12.70 6.40 -11.97
C ARG A 28 13.27 7.59 -11.21
N THR A 29 12.90 7.73 -9.94
CA THR A 29 13.71 8.50 -8.99
C THR A 29 15.03 7.74 -8.77
N GLY A 30 16.12 8.49 -8.59
CA GLY A 30 17.51 8.04 -8.72
C GLY A 30 17.84 6.71 -8.05
N ARG A 31 18.65 5.91 -8.75
CA ARG A 31 19.20 4.62 -8.33
C ARG A 31 19.90 4.71 -6.96
N THR A 32 19.25 4.22 -5.91
CA THR A 32 19.92 3.36 -4.94
C THR A 32 19.65 1.94 -5.38
N ALA A 33 20.70 1.14 -5.53
CA ALA A 33 20.57 -0.25 -5.95
C ALA A 33 19.61 -0.99 -5.01
N VAL A 34 18.49 -1.48 -5.53
CA VAL A 34 17.70 -2.50 -4.83
C VAL A 34 18.55 -3.76 -4.86
N GLN A 35 19.36 -3.94 -3.84
CA GLN A 35 20.00 -5.22 -3.56
C GLN A 35 18.85 -6.22 -3.42
N MET A 36 18.82 -7.24 -4.28
CA MET A 36 17.97 -8.41 -4.06
C MET A 36 18.40 -8.99 -2.71
N VAL A 37 17.67 -8.64 -1.66
CA VAL A 37 17.82 -9.28 -0.37
C VAL A 37 17.27 -10.69 -0.58
N SER A 38 18.19 -11.66 -0.73
CA SER A 38 17.87 -13.06 -0.45
C SER A 38 17.28 -13.09 0.95
N ILE A 39 15.97 -13.33 1.01
CA ILE A 39 15.24 -13.47 2.27
C ILE A 39 15.76 -14.78 2.88
N ASN A 40 16.71 -14.69 3.80
CA ASN A 40 17.09 -15.81 4.64
C ASN A 40 15.84 -16.22 5.44
N PRO A 41 15.36 -17.47 5.33
CA PRO A 41 14.13 -17.91 6.01
C PRO A 41 14.29 -18.06 7.54
N ASP A 42 15.44 -17.69 8.12
CA ASP A 42 15.76 -17.81 9.56
C ASP A 42 15.80 -16.47 10.33
N ALA A 43 15.28 -15.38 9.76
CA ALA A 43 14.96 -14.20 10.57
C ALA A 43 13.57 -14.42 11.18
N GLY A 44 13.52 -14.74 12.48
CA GLY A 44 12.31 -15.13 13.22
C GLY A 44 11.05 -14.41 12.73
N TYR A 45 10.08 -15.21 12.25
CA TYR A 45 8.78 -14.79 11.74
C TYR A 45 8.06 -13.89 12.75
N ASN A 46 8.33 -12.60 12.69
CA ASN A 46 7.49 -11.59 13.31
C ASN A 46 6.38 -11.31 12.29
N SER A 47 5.53 -12.32 12.12
CA SER A 47 4.34 -12.29 11.26
C SER A 47 3.66 -10.96 11.50
N ASP A 48 3.54 -10.14 10.45
CA ASP A 48 2.85 -8.87 10.62
C ASP A 48 1.40 -9.20 11.02
N PRO A 49 0.99 -8.76 12.23
CA PRO A 49 -0.27 -9.19 12.81
C PRO A 49 -1.46 -8.71 11.98
N VAL A 50 -1.30 -7.66 11.17
CA VAL A 50 -2.39 -7.05 10.42
C VAL A 50 -2.54 -7.56 8.98
N LEU A 51 -1.61 -8.39 8.49
CA LEU A 51 -1.65 -8.90 7.12
C LEU A 51 -2.93 -9.67 6.78
N SER A 52 -3.54 -10.33 7.76
CA SER A 52 -4.78 -11.09 7.54
C SER A 52 -5.99 -10.20 7.22
N TRP A 53 -5.99 -8.94 7.67
CA TRP A 53 -7.06 -7.96 7.39
C TRP A 53 -6.72 -7.04 6.22
N ALA A 54 -5.47 -7.01 5.77
CA ALA A 54 -5.02 -6.13 4.70
C ALA A 54 -5.91 -6.20 3.43
N PRO A 55 -6.36 -7.38 2.95
CA PRO A 55 -7.25 -7.44 1.79
C PRO A 55 -8.60 -6.75 2.02
N THR A 56 -9.18 -6.92 3.21
CA THR A 56 -10.48 -6.33 3.58
C THR A 56 -10.37 -4.81 3.71
N VAL A 57 -9.31 -4.31 4.35
CA VAL A 57 -9.06 -2.87 4.47
C VAL A 57 -8.79 -2.26 3.09
N GLN A 58 -8.03 -2.95 2.23
CA GLN A 58 -7.81 -2.52 0.85
C GLN A 58 -9.10 -2.42 0.06
N GLU A 59 -9.95 -3.44 0.11
CA GLU A 59 -11.23 -3.43 -0.61
C GLU A 59 -12.12 -2.28 -0.13
N PHE A 60 -12.28 -2.13 1.19
CA PHE A 60 -13.05 -1.06 1.80
C PHE A 60 -12.55 0.34 1.39
N MET A 61 -11.25 0.59 1.53
CA MET A 61 -10.68 1.90 1.20
C MET A 61 -10.76 2.21 -0.29
N ASN A 62 -10.52 1.22 -1.15
CA ASN A 62 -10.55 1.39 -2.61
C ASN A 62 -11.95 1.53 -3.19
N LYS A 63 -12.98 1.05 -2.49
CA LYS A 63 -14.36 1.11 -2.94
C LYS A 63 -15.07 2.36 -2.43
N ASP A 64 -14.94 2.64 -1.14
CA ASP A 64 -15.81 3.61 -0.45
C ASP A 64 -15.04 4.86 0.00
N HIS A 65 -13.70 4.80 0.14
CA HIS A 65 -12.88 5.89 0.72
C HIS A 65 -11.75 6.37 -0.19
N LYS A 66 -11.92 6.29 -1.52
CA LYS A 66 -10.90 6.79 -2.46
C LYS A 66 -10.58 8.27 -2.30
N HIS A 67 -11.59 9.08 -1.97
CA HIS A 67 -11.37 10.51 -1.71
C HIS A 67 -10.44 10.73 -0.52
N ASP A 68 -10.59 9.92 0.53
CA ASP A 68 -9.75 10.01 1.72
C ASP A 68 -8.31 9.61 1.41
N LEU A 69 -8.11 8.58 0.56
CA LEU A 69 -6.77 8.21 0.08
C LEU A 69 -6.06 9.35 -0.66
N VAL A 70 -6.79 10.14 -1.46
CA VAL A 70 -6.23 11.33 -2.14
C VAL A 70 -5.73 12.34 -1.11
N GLN A 71 -6.55 12.62 -0.08
CA GLN A 71 -6.17 13.57 0.97
C GLN A 71 -5.00 13.06 1.81
N TYR A 72 -4.96 11.76 2.14
CA TYR A 72 -3.84 11.15 2.83
C TYR A 72 -2.55 11.30 2.01
N PHE A 73 -2.60 11.03 0.70
CA PHE A 73 -1.45 11.19 -0.16
C PHE A 73 -0.94 12.64 -0.20
N ILE A 74 -1.83 13.61 -0.41
CA ILE A 74 -1.45 15.03 -0.54
C ILE A 74 -0.92 15.60 0.77
N GLN A 75 -1.54 15.24 1.90
CA GLN A 75 -1.25 15.88 3.19
C GLN A 75 -0.24 15.11 4.05
N LEU A 76 -0.23 13.78 3.94
CA LEU A 76 0.57 12.88 4.79
C LEU A 76 1.58 12.04 4.00
N GLY A 77 1.50 12.03 2.67
CA GLY A 77 2.42 11.30 1.81
C GLY A 77 3.86 11.78 1.97
N THR A 78 4.80 10.87 1.76
CA THR A 78 6.23 11.21 1.85
C THR A 78 6.73 11.86 0.55
N THR A 79 5.97 11.72 -0.54
CA THR A 79 6.28 12.31 -1.84
C THR A 79 5.82 13.78 -1.89
N ASN A 80 6.65 14.68 -1.35
CA ASN A 80 6.38 16.13 -1.16
C ASN A 80 6.07 16.98 -2.41
N ASN A 81 5.86 16.38 -3.59
CA ASN A 81 5.80 17.10 -4.86
C ASN A 81 4.38 17.23 -5.43
N VAL A 82 3.40 16.49 -4.92
CA VAL A 82 2.02 16.54 -5.41
C VAL A 82 1.13 17.23 -4.39
N LYS A 83 0.74 18.47 -4.69
CA LYS A 83 -0.19 19.25 -3.86
C LYS A 83 -1.52 19.52 -4.54
N ASP A 84 -1.56 19.31 -5.85
CA ASP A 84 -2.73 19.53 -6.66
C ASP A 84 -3.49 18.19 -6.82
N PRO A 85 -4.73 18.07 -6.32
CA PRO A 85 -5.53 16.87 -6.53
C PRO A 85 -5.95 16.70 -7.99
N GLU A 86 -5.98 17.75 -8.81
CA GLU A 86 -6.50 17.70 -10.18
C GLU A 86 -5.60 16.87 -11.11
N ILE A 87 -4.30 16.79 -10.82
CA ILE A 87 -3.36 15.96 -11.58
C ILE A 87 -3.44 14.46 -11.23
N ILE A 88 -4.19 14.10 -10.20
CA ILE A 88 -4.37 12.70 -9.77
C ILE A 88 -5.49 12.07 -10.59
N ASN A 89 -5.10 11.21 -11.53
CA ASN A 89 -6.05 10.49 -12.38
C ASN A 89 -6.62 9.25 -11.68
N ASP A 90 -5.83 8.53 -10.88
CA ASP A 90 -6.31 7.39 -10.08
C ASP A 90 -5.46 7.20 -8.82
N ILE A 91 -6.05 6.60 -7.80
CA ILE A 91 -5.39 6.22 -6.56
C ILE A 91 -5.93 4.89 -6.06
N ALA A 92 -5.05 4.05 -5.52
CA ALA A 92 -5.42 2.79 -4.89
C ALA A 92 -4.52 2.47 -3.69
N LEU A 93 -5.12 1.95 -2.63
CA LEU A 93 -4.44 1.29 -1.54
C LEU A 93 -4.02 -0.12 -1.99
N THR A 94 -2.72 -0.37 -2.04
CA THR A 94 -2.13 -1.63 -2.53
C THR A 94 -1.52 -2.48 -1.43
N GLY A 95 -1.27 -1.89 -0.26
CA GLY A 95 -0.74 -2.59 0.90
C GLY A 95 -1.16 -1.92 2.21
N VAL A 96 -1.32 -2.74 3.23
CA VAL A 96 -1.51 -2.30 4.62
C VAL A 96 -0.64 -3.19 5.47
N ASP A 97 0.15 -2.57 6.34
CA ASP A 97 1.04 -3.27 7.26
C ASP A 97 0.98 -2.62 8.65
N LYS A 98 1.67 -3.22 9.62
CA LYS A 98 1.68 -2.71 11.00
C LYS A 98 2.23 -1.29 11.12
N ASN A 99 2.92 -0.75 10.13
CA ASN A 99 3.56 0.57 10.16
C ASN A 99 2.83 1.63 9.33
N GLY A 100 2.02 1.24 8.34
CA GLY A 100 1.29 2.21 7.52
C GLY A 100 0.55 1.64 6.32
N LEU A 101 0.31 2.55 5.37
CA LEU A 101 -0.38 2.31 4.11
C LEU A 101 0.61 2.38 2.94
N GLN A 102 0.49 1.47 1.98
CA GLN A 102 1.14 1.56 0.68
C GLN A 102 0.10 1.92 -0.37
N ILE A 103 0.33 3.00 -1.10
CA ILE A 103 -0.59 3.52 -2.11
C ILE A 103 0.10 3.64 -3.47
N ASP A 104 -0.63 3.28 -4.51
CA ASP A 104 -0.27 3.55 -5.90
C ASP A 104 -1.10 4.75 -6.39
N VAL A 105 -0.43 5.74 -6.96
CA VAL A 105 -1.04 6.96 -7.49
C VAL A 105 -0.66 7.11 -8.97
N VAL A 106 -1.66 7.28 -9.82
CA VAL A 106 -1.46 7.60 -11.24
C VAL A 106 -1.69 9.09 -11.43
N LEU A 107 -0.63 9.80 -11.81
CA LEU A 107 -0.71 11.20 -12.20
C LEU A 107 -0.71 11.28 -13.71
N CYS A 108 -1.56 12.12 -14.31
CA CYS A 108 -1.54 12.37 -15.74
C CYS A 108 -1.48 13.87 -15.98
N GLU A 109 -0.56 14.30 -16.83
CA GLU A 109 -0.48 15.71 -17.23
C GLU A 109 -1.45 15.98 -18.40
N GLU A 110 -2.26 17.04 -18.31
CA GLU A 110 -3.19 17.41 -19.38
C GLU A 110 -2.47 17.81 -20.68
N SER A 111 -1.24 18.31 -20.55
CA SER A 111 -0.44 18.89 -21.63
C SER A 111 -0.07 17.89 -22.73
N ASP A 112 0.29 16.67 -22.36
CA ASP A 112 0.83 15.64 -23.28
C ASP A 112 0.18 14.26 -23.12
N GLY A 113 -0.76 14.11 -22.18
CA GLY A 113 -1.39 12.84 -21.86
C GLY A 113 -0.42 11.81 -21.28
N ALA A 114 0.78 12.21 -20.87
CA ALA A 114 1.74 11.34 -20.23
C ALA A 114 1.30 11.08 -18.79
N CYS A 115 1.13 9.80 -18.47
CA CYS A 115 0.86 9.36 -17.11
C CYS A 115 2.10 8.77 -16.47
N VAL A 116 2.31 9.08 -15.19
CA VAL A 116 3.33 8.49 -14.32
C VAL A 116 2.66 7.78 -13.16
N CYS A 117 3.23 6.65 -12.77
CA CYS A 117 2.80 5.94 -11.58
C CYS A 117 3.81 6.16 -10.45
N LEU A 118 3.31 6.64 -9.32
CA LEU A 118 4.04 6.80 -8.09
C LEU A 118 3.56 5.76 -7.09
N GLN A 119 4.48 5.27 -6.29
CA GLN A 119 4.19 4.43 -5.15
C GLN A 119 4.67 5.19 -3.92
N ASP A 120 3.77 5.43 -2.97
CA ASP A 120 4.08 6.13 -1.73
C ASP A 120 3.75 5.25 -0.52
N PHE A 121 4.41 5.54 0.58
CA PHE A 121 4.17 4.93 1.88
C PHE A 121 3.75 6.01 2.87
N ILE A 122 2.58 5.84 3.48
CA ILE A 122 2.04 6.76 4.48
C ILE A 122 2.12 6.07 5.84
N PRO A 123 2.99 6.53 6.77
CA PRO A 123 3.06 5.95 8.10
C PRO A 123 1.79 6.26 8.91
N TRP A 124 1.46 5.40 9.88
CA TRP A 124 0.38 5.68 10.82
C TRP A 124 0.63 6.98 11.60
N ALA A 125 -0.43 7.78 11.76
CA ALA A 125 -0.37 9.13 12.34
C ALA A 125 0.19 9.21 13.78
N ASP A 126 0.11 8.13 14.55
CA ASP A 126 0.62 8.07 15.92
C ASP A 126 1.97 7.34 16.05
N SER A 127 2.60 6.98 14.92
CA SER A 127 3.85 6.20 14.86
C SER A 127 3.79 4.89 15.64
N ARG A 128 2.57 4.40 15.97
CA ARG A 128 2.39 3.13 16.67
C ARG A 128 2.29 2.00 15.66
N MET A 129 2.79 0.84 16.07
CA MET A 129 2.61 -0.37 15.29
C MET A 129 1.19 -0.91 15.53
N CYS A 130 0.38 -0.99 14.48
CA CYS A 130 -0.95 -1.60 14.55
C CYS A 130 -0.81 -3.11 14.78
N LYS A 131 -1.61 -3.67 15.70
CA LYS A 131 -1.63 -5.11 16.00
C LYS A 131 -2.98 -5.76 15.74
N THR A 132 -4.03 -4.96 15.70
CA THR A 132 -5.41 -5.40 15.55
C THR A 132 -6.11 -4.59 14.49
N ILE A 133 -7.27 -5.06 14.03
CA ILE A 133 -8.14 -4.28 13.13
C ILE A 133 -8.62 -2.97 13.78
N ASP A 134 -8.88 -2.98 15.09
CA ASP A 134 -9.29 -1.78 15.83
C ASP A 134 -8.18 -0.72 15.85
N ASP A 135 -6.91 -1.14 15.92
CA ASP A 135 -5.77 -0.23 15.81
C ASP A 135 -5.72 0.42 14.41
N ILE A 136 -6.03 -0.34 13.36
CA ILE A 136 -6.07 0.17 11.99
C ILE A 136 -7.20 1.19 11.85
N CYS A 137 -8.43 0.85 12.24
CA CYS A 137 -9.57 1.76 12.18
C CYS A 137 -9.30 3.02 13.00
N GLY A 138 -8.78 2.87 14.22
CA GLY A 138 -8.40 4.00 15.07
C GLY A 138 -7.30 4.89 14.45
N SER A 139 -6.36 4.30 13.72
CA SER A 139 -5.31 5.03 13.00
C SER A 139 -5.86 5.75 11.78
N LEU A 140 -6.73 5.11 11.00
CA LEU A 140 -7.45 5.72 9.88
C LEU A 140 -8.26 6.93 10.37
N SER A 141 -9.11 6.78 11.40
CA SER A 141 -9.86 7.89 12.00
C SER A 141 -8.98 9.05 12.49
N LYS A 142 -7.74 8.79 12.92
CA LYS A 142 -6.78 9.86 13.26
C LYS A 142 -6.24 10.56 12.02
N MET A 143 -5.86 9.80 11.00
CA MET A 143 -5.43 10.34 9.71
C MET A 143 -6.52 11.20 9.08
N SER A 144 -7.78 10.74 9.08
CA SER A 144 -8.92 11.52 8.58
C SER A 144 -9.07 12.84 9.32
N ARG A 145 -8.97 12.85 10.65
CA ARG A 145 -9.01 14.09 11.44
C ARG A 145 -7.87 15.04 11.10
N GLN A 146 -6.65 14.53 10.92
CA GLN A 146 -5.52 15.35 10.49
C GLN A 146 -5.77 15.97 9.11
N CYS A 147 -6.47 15.26 8.23
CA CYS A 147 -6.84 15.73 6.91
C CYS A 147 -8.14 16.57 6.86
N GLY A 148 -8.80 16.81 7.99
CA GLY A 148 -10.08 17.53 8.06
C GLY A 148 -11.28 16.76 7.51
N LEU A 149 -11.18 15.44 7.41
CA LEU A 149 -12.22 14.53 6.92
C LEU A 149 -13.08 13.94 8.04
N SER A 150 -14.19 13.29 7.68
CA SER A 150 -14.97 12.50 8.63
C SER A 150 -14.11 11.39 9.22
N SER A 151 -14.24 11.15 10.52
CA SER A 151 -13.43 10.18 11.27
C SER A 151 -14.14 8.87 11.55
N GLU A 152 -15.30 8.64 10.94
CA GLU A 152 -16.13 7.45 11.17
C GLU A 152 -15.66 6.30 10.27
N PHE A 153 -15.05 5.30 10.89
CA PHE A 153 -14.51 4.07 10.30
C PHE A 153 -14.87 2.87 11.16
#